data_AF-A0A5C8J1L9-F1
#
_entry.id   AF-A0A5C8J1L9-F1
#
_cell.length_a   1.000
_cell.length_b   1.000
_cell.length_c   1.000
_cell.angle_alpha   90.00
_cell.angle_beta   90.00
_cell.angle_gamma   90.00
#
_symmetry.space_group_name_H-M   'P 1'
#
loop_
_entity.id
_entity.type
_entity.pdbx_description
1 polymer ?
#
loop_
_entity_poly.entity_id
_entity_poly.type
_entity_poly.pdbx_seq_one_letter_code
_entity_poly.pdbx_strand_id
1 'polypeptide(L)'
;MAVSSEKKDVLSIYFGVRLASERLFSLVWTMICTYDPQFQNQNIEGNSEEIIRYLNNSHGLRENVKNMLRYALIPDENLDWITDSKRQLTWIFNYIKSIPGAQKSPIRVPIHLSKRNQVIAYLDYWSGTSLPDVLARLGFNHTMQSNWEIQTKPDRHFDWLKKDGSPEKINFLWDWLPANSGIFTGRNIFIGHEARFKNHEDVLIFSDQARLSNADIILLNQRARRTWLQRQQRAKAVDKGQCNFVLTKSTIAKLEKLAQKHRSNRTEIIELLINEEFRSEHHIHQVKLRPLSPETQKIN
;
A
#
# COMPACT_ATOMS: atom_id res chain seq x y z
N MET A 1 2.76 -33.54 -27.24
CA MET A 1 3.33 -32.74 -28.34
C MET A 1 2.18 -32.12 -29.12
N ALA A 2 2.26 -30.80 -29.34
CA ALA A 2 1.45 -29.95 -30.24
C ALA A 2 -0.06 -29.85 -29.92
N VAL A 3 -0.73 -28.70 -29.90
CA VAL A 3 -0.54 -27.46 -30.69
C VAL A 3 -0.86 -26.25 -29.79
N SER A 4 0.13 -25.46 -29.44
CA SER A 4 -0.11 -24.06 -29.06
C SER A 4 -0.35 -23.32 -30.37
N SER A 5 -1.60 -22.93 -30.65
CA SER A 5 -1.89 -22.13 -31.83
C SER A 5 -1.16 -20.79 -31.65
N GLU A 6 -0.10 -20.57 -32.42
CA GLU A 6 0.36 -19.23 -32.75
C GLU A 6 -0.86 -18.43 -33.19
N LYS A 7 -1.41 -17.59 -32.30
CA LYS A 7 -2.32 -16.53 -32.71
C LYS A 7 -1.50 -15.69 -33.68
N LYS A 8 -1.71 -15.90 -34.98
CA LYS A 8 -1.10 -15.08 -36.02
C LYS A 8 -1.32 -13.63 -35.63
N ASP A 9 -0.27 -12.84 -35.73
CA ASP A 9 -0.32 -11.42 -35.40
C ASP A 9 -1.07 -10.65 -36.50
N VAL A 10 -2.39 -10.87 -36.57
CA VAL A 10 -3.26 -10.45 -37.68
C VAL A 10 -3.24 -8.94 -37.83
N LEU A 11 -3.26 -8.18 -36.72
CA LEU A 11 -3.24 -6.73 -36.79
C LEU A 11 -1.88 -6.18 -37.20
N SER A 12 -0.77 -6.73 -36.71
CA SER A 12 0.56 -6.30 -37.17
C SER A 12 0.76 -6.57 -38.66
N ILE A 13 0.28 -7.71 -39.17
CA ILE A 13 0.27 -8.01 -40.61
C ILE A 13 -0.60 -6.98 -41.35
N TYR A 14 -1.82 -6.73 -40.87
CA TYR A 14 -2.77 -5.80 -41.49
C TYR A 14 -2.23 -4.36 -41.60
N PHE A 15 -1.47 -3.91 -40.59
CA PHE A 15 -0.87 -2.57 -40.58
C PHE A 15 0.58 -2.54 -41.09
N GLY A 16 1.19 -3.68 -41.37
CA GLY A 16 2.58 -3.78 -41.83
C GLY A 16 3.60 -3.32 -40.77
N VAL A 17 3.32 -3.55 -39.49
CA VAL A 17 4.20 -3.18 -38.37
C VAL A 17 4.76 -4.42 -37.68
N ARG A 18 5.88 -4.28 -36.97
CA ARG A 18 6.49 -5.38 -36.16
C ARG A 18 6.39 -5.01 -34.68
N LEU A 19 5.20 -5.11 -34.12
CA LEU A 19 4.89 -4.78 -32.73
C LEU A 19 4.19 -5.98 -32.07
N ALA A 20 4.30 -6.13 -30.76
CA ALA A 20 3.58 -7.19 -30.05
C ALA A 20 2.06 -7.05 -30.26
N SER A 21 1.43 -8.13 -30.73
CA SER A 21 0.00 -8.17 -31.11
C SER A 21 -0.93 -7.62 -30.04
N GLU A 22 -0.64 -7.89 -28.75
CA GLU A 22 -1.50 -7.52 -27.63
C GLU A 22 -1.48 -6.02 -27.31
N ARG A 23 -0.30 -5.38 -27.33
CA ARG A 23 -0.18 -3.93 -27.13
C ARG A 23 -0.83 -3.16 -28.27
N LEU A 24 -0.59 -3.61 -29.49
CA LEU A 24 -1.19 -3.02 -30.69
C LEU A 24 -2.71 -3.17 -30.64
N PHE A 25 -3.22 -4.37 -30.35
CA PHE A 25 -4.64 -4.62 -30.17
C PHE A 25 -5.25 -3.69 -29.12
N SER A 26 -4.60 -3.54 -27.97
CA SER A 26 -5.07 -2.69 -26.85
C SER A 26 -5.16 -1.21 -27.24
N LEU A 27 -4.16 -0.70 -27.96
CA LEU A 27 -4.17 0.69 -28.44
C LEU A 27 -5.25 0.91 -29.49
N VAL A 28 -5.33 0.04 -30.50
CA VAL A 28 -6.32 0.19 -31.58
C VAL A 28 -7.73 0.13 -31.03
N TRP A 29 -7.99 -0.78 -30.08
CA TRP A 29 -9.29 -0.85 -29.41
C TRP A 29 -9.57 0.41 -28.57
N THR A 30 -8.57 0.97 -27.89
CA THR A 30 -8.70 2.25 -27.17
C THR A 30 -9.01 3.42 -28.12
N MET A 31 -8.40 3.45 -29.30
CA MET A 31 -8.71 4.44 -30.34
C MET A 31 -10.15 4.29 -30.83
N ILE A 32 -10.59 3.06 -31.10
CA ILE A 32 -11.98 2.77 -31.48
C ILE A 32 -12.94 3.22 -30.38
N CYS A 33 -12.73 2.84 -29.12
CA CYS A 33 -13.58 3.25 -28.00
C CYS A 33 -13.65 4.76 -27.81
N THR A 34 -12.56 5.47 -28.07
CA THR A 34 -12.52 6.93 -27.97
C THR A 34 -13.30 7.60 -29.11
N TYR A 35 -13.34 6.97 -30.30
CA TYR A 35 -14.12 7.42 -31.45
C TYR A 35 -15.61 7.00 -31.37
N ASP A 36 -15.87 5.76 -31.01
CA ASP A 36 -17.19 5.15 -30.82
C ASP A 36 -17.28 4.51 -29.42
N PRO A 37 -17.92 5.20 -28.46
CA PRO A 37 -18.06 4.73 -27.08
C PRO A 37 -18.78 3.39 -26.92
N GLN A 38 -19.55 2.92 -27.91
CA GLN A 38 -20.29 1.66 -27.81
C GLN A 38 -19.34 0.45 -27.67
N PHE A 39 -18.13 0.55 -28.22
CA PHE A 39 -17.11 -0.49 -28.15
C PHE A 39 -16.45 -0.64 -26.78
N GLN A 40 -16.67 0.30 -25.85
CA GLN A 40 -16.04 0.29 -24.53
C GLN A 40 -16.46 -0.92 -23.68
N ASN A 41 -17.73 -1.34 -23.81
CA ASN A 41 -18.33 -2.40 -23.00
C ASN A 41 -18.42 -3.74 -23.73
N GLN A 42 -18.26 -3.76 -25.06
CA GLN A 42 -18.26 -5.00 -25.84
C GLN A 42 -17.04 -5.84 -25.49
N ASN A 43 -17.16 -7.16 -25.37
CA ASN A 43 -15.98 -8.00 -25.22
C ASN A 43 -15.51 -8.48 -26.60
N ILE A 44 -14.54 -7.77 -27.17
CA ILE A 44 -13.89 -8.16 -28.42
C ILE A 44 -12.43 -8.57 -28.18
N GLU A 45 -12.04 -8.87 -26.94
CA GLU A 45 -10.65 -9.17 -26.57
C GLU A 45 -10.07 -10.30 -27.42
N GLY A 46 -8.93 -10.03 -28.07
CA GLY A 46 -8.29 -10.96 -28.99
C GLY A 46 -8.99 -11.16 -30.35
N ASN A 47 -10.13 -10.50 -30.60
CA ASN A 47 -10.85 -10.55 -31.87
C ASN A 47 -10.34 -9.46 -32.84
N SER A 48 -9.19 -9.75 -33.46
CA SER A 48 -8.55 -8.84 -34.43
C SER A 48 -9.38 -8.62 -35.70
N GLU A 49 -10.17 -9.61 -36.11
CA GLU A 49 -11.02 -9.53 -37.30
C GLU A 49 -12.13 -8.50 -37.12
N GLU A 50 -12.71 -8.42 -35.93
CA GLU A 50 -13.73 -7.43 -35.58
C GLU A 50 -13.19 -5.99 -35.69
N ILE A 51 -11.99 -5.76 -35.16
CA ILE A 51 -11.29 -4.48 -35.27
C ILE A 51 -11.07 -4.12 -36.75
N ILE A 52 -10.56 -5.06 -37.56
CA ILE A 52 -10.29 -4.82 -38.98
C ILE A 52 -11.58 -4.48 -39.74
N ARG A 53 -12.66 -5.25 -39.48
CA ARG A 53 -13.97 -5.03 -40.08
C ARG A 53 -14.49 -3.64 -39.77
N TYR A 54 -14.39 -3.19 -38.51
CA TYR A 54 -14.80 -1.86 -38.12
C TYR A 54 -13.97 -0.76 -38.80
N LEU A 55 -12.64 -0.92 -38.82
CA LEU A 55 -11.73 0.06 -39.43
C LEU A 55 -11.88 0.18 -40.94
N ASN A 56 -12.22 -0.91 -41.63
CA ASN A 56 -12.52 -0.86 -43.07
C ASN A 56 -13.75 0.01 -43.38
N ASN A 57 -14.70 0.10 -42.45
CA ASN A 57 -15.88 0.96 -42.58
C ASN A 57 -15.64 2.40 -42.11
N SER A 58 -14.47 2.70 -41.53
CA SER A 58 -14.12 4.01 -40.97
C SER A 58 -12.74 4.48 -41.46
N HIS A 59 -12.65 4.90 -42.73
CA HIS A 59 -11.38 5.25 -43.38
C HIS A 59 -10.57 6.31 -42.60
N GLY A 60 -11.21 7.35 -42.09
CA GLY A 60 -10.52 8.39 -41.31
C GLY A 60 -9.86 7.84 -40.03
N LEU A 61 -10.58 6.98 -39.30
CA LEU A 61 -10.04 6.32 -38.11
C LEU A 61 -8.90 5.35 -38.47
N ARG A 62 -9.04 4.60 -39.57
CA ARG A 62 -8.00 3.68 -40.05
C ARG A 62 -6.69 4.41 -40.35
N GLU A 63 -6.74 5.55 -41.02
CA GLU A 63 -5.54 6.35 -41.30
C GLU A 63 -4.95 6.95 -40.02
N ASN A 64 -5.78 7.41 -39.09
CA ASN A 64 -5.31 7.86 -37.78
C ASN A 64 -4.59 6.74 -37.00
N VAL A 65 -5.13 5.52 -37.03
CA VAL A 65 -4.51 4.34 -36.42
C VAL A 65 -3.16 4.06 -37.07
N LYS A 66 -3.08 4.03 -38.41
CA LYS A 66 -1.80 3.82 -39.12
C LYS A 66 -0.74 4.85 -38.71
N ASN A 67 -1.13 6.13 -38.66
CA ASN A 67 -0.22 7.20 -38.27
C ASN A 67 0.24 7.06 -36.81
N MET A 68 -0.67 6.72 -35.89
CA MET A 68 -0.36 6.46 -34.49
C MET A 68 0.66 5.32 -34.36
N LEU A 69 0.38 4.17 -35.00
CA LEU A 69 1.25 2.99 -34.93
C LEU A 69 2.65 3.24 -35.53
N ARG A 70 2.74 4.10 -36.54
CA ARG A 70 4.01 4.38 -37.24
C ARG A 70 4.90 5.37 -36.51
N TYR A 71 4.32 6.37 -35.83
CA TYR A 71 5.07 7.53 -35.36
C TYR A 71 4.96 7.82 -33.87
N ALA A 72 3.94 7.29 -33.20
CA ALA A 72 3.50 7.83 -31.92
C ALA A 72 3.68 6.88 -30.72
N LEU A 73 4.16 5.67 -30.95
CA LEU A 73 4.39 4.67 -29.90
C LEU A 73 5.71 4.92 -29.15
N ILE A 74 5.69 4.63 -27.85
CA ILE A 74 6.90 4.49 -27.05
C ILE A 74 7.52 3.11 -27.33
N PRO A 75 8.83 2.95 -27.54
CA PRO A 75 9.44 1.62 -27.70
C PRO A 75 9.18 0.71 -26.48
N ASP A 76 9.02 -0.60 -26.70
CA ASP A 76 8.69 -1.56 -25.64
C ASP A 76 9.72 -1.56 -24.51
N GLU A 77 11.01 -1.50 -24.86
CA GLU A 77 12.15 -1.42 -23.91
C GLU A 77 12.05 -0.24 -22.94
N ASN A 78 11.35 0.84 -23.32
CA ASN A 78 11.13 1.98 -22.45
C ASN A 78 9.91 1.81 -21.53
N LEU A 79 9.10 0.76 -21.70
CA LEU A 79 7.91 0.48 -20.89
C LEU A 79 8.12 -0.67 -19.90
N ASP A 80 9.28 -1.32 -19.90
CA ASP A 80 9.60 -2.47 -19.03
C ASP A 80 9.50 -2.14 -17.53
N TRP A 81 9.68 -0.87 -17.15
CA TRP A 81 9.52 -0.41 -15.78
C TRP A 81 8.06 -0.43 -15.29
N ILE A 82 7.08 -0.52 -16.20
CA ILE A 82 5.65 -0.62 -15.88
C ILE A 82 5.27 -2.09 -15.65
N THR A 83 4.96 -2.42 -14.40
CA THR A 83 4.59 -3.75 -13.92
C THR A 83 3.07 -3.91 -13.74
N ASP A 84 2.62 -5.11 -13.37
CA ASP A 84 1.21 -5.37 -13.01
C ASP A 84 0.81 -4.89 -11.61
N SER A 85 1.68 -4.12 -10.92
CA SER A 85 1.33 -3.55 -9.60
C SER A 85 0.12 -2.63 -9.70
N LYS A 86 -0.96 -2.98 -8.97
CA LYS A 86 -2.17 -2.16 -8.88
C LYS A 86 -1.86 -0.72 -8.47
N ARG A 87 -0.97 -0.52 -7.49
CA ARG A 87 -0.53 0.80 -7.06
C ARG A 87 0.15 1.57 -8.19
N GLN A 88 1.14 0.97 -8.86
CA GLN A 88 1.87 1.63 -9.94
C GLN A 88 0.93 2.01 -11.09
N LEU A 89 0.08 1.10 -11.52
CA LEU A 89 -0.89 1.32 -12.59
C LEU A 89 -1.88 2.44 -12.24
N THR A 90 -2.36 2.48 -11.00
CA THR A 90 -3.24 3.57 -10.50
C THR A 90 -2.49 4.90 -10.47
N TRP A 91 -1.23 4.89 -10.03
CA TRP A 91 -0.39 6.08 -9.97
C TRP A 91 -0.13 6.65 -11.37
N ILE A 92 0.21 5.82 -12.36
CA ILE A 92 0.44 6.26 -13.75
C ILE A 92 -0.82 6.92 -14.33
N PHE A 93 -1.98 6.29 -14.19
CA PHE A 93 -3.24 6.87 -14.64
C PHE A 93 -3.49 8.25 -14.04
N ASN A 94 -3.29 8.40 -12.73
CA ASN A 94 -3.49 9.67 -12.03
C ASN A 94 -2.43 10.71 -12.40
N TYR A 95 -1.19 10.28 -12.62
CA TYR A 95 -0.09 11.14 -13.06
C TYR A 95 -0.45 11.80 -14.39
N ILE A 96 -0.85 11.01 -15.40
CA ILE A 96 -1.24 11.55 -16.71
C ILE A 96 -2.48 12.45 -16.60
N LYS A 97 -3.51 12.04 -15.83
CA LYS A 97 -4.73 12.85 -15.62
C LYS A 97 -4.50 14.18 -14.91
N SER A 98 -3.41 14.30 -14.14
CA SER A 98 -3.04 15.53 -13.44
C SER A 98 -2.42 16.58 -14.35
N ILE A 99 -2.00 16.20 -15.57
CA ILE A 99 -1.37 17.11 -16.52
C ILE A 99 -2.42 18.12 -17.02
N PRO A 100 -2.12 19.43 -16.95
CA PRO A 100 -3.01 20.47 -17.46
C PRO A 100 -3.39 20.20 -18.92
N GLY A 101 -4.70 20.15 -19.19
CA GLY A 101 -5.21 19.91 -20.54
C GLY A 101 -5.41 18.43 -20.91
N ALA A 102 -4.90 17.46 -20.14
CA ALA A 102 -5.13 16.03 -20.39
C ALA A 102 -6.60 15.62 -20.26
N GLN A 103 -7.43 16.44 -19.61
CA GLN A 103 -8.87 16.18 -19.43
C GLN A 103 -9.76 16.74 -20.56
N LYS A 104 -9.19 17.42 -21.56
CA LYS A 104 -9.96 18.08 -22.62
C LYS A 104 -10.72 17.11 -23.53
N SER A 105 -10.35 15.84 -23.57
CA SER A 105 -11.11 14.80 -24.29
C SER A 105 -11.06 13.49 -23.50
N PRO A 106 -12.21 12.86 -23.20
CA PRO A 106 -12.23 11.63 -22.43
C PRO A 106 -11.69 10.49 -23.28
N ILE A 107 -10.45 10.07 -22.99
CA ILE A 107 -9.89 8.83 -23.52
C ILE A 107 -10.71 7.68 -22.93
N ARG A 108 -11.30 6.86 -23.79
CA ARG A 108 -12.12 5.72 -23.39
C ARG A 108 -11.33 4.44 -23.59
N VAL A 109 -10.98 3.79 -22.48
CA VAL A 109 -10.24 2.53 -22.49
C VAL A 109 -11.22 1.37 -22.35
N PRO A 110 -11.07 0.28 -23.14
CA PRO A 110 -11.91 -0.92 -23.00
C PRO A 110 -11.81 -1.53 -21.60
N ILE A 111 -12.96 -1.94 -21.05
CA ILE A 111 -13.01 -2.46 -19.67
C ILE A 111 -12.43 -3.87 -19.51
N HIS A 112 -12.45 -4.66 -20.59
CA HIS A 112 -12.08 -6.07 -20.60
C HIS A 112 -10.57 -6.31 -20.69
N LEU A 113 -9.79 -5.31 -21.12
CA LEU A 113 -8.33 -5.41 -21.15
C LEU A 113 -7.76 -5.62 -19.74
N SER A 114 -6.61 -6.30 -19.64
CA SER A 114 -5.84 -6.31 -18.39
C SER A 114 -5.52 -4.89 -17.92
N LYS A 115 -5.39 -4.66 -16.61
CA LYS A 115 -5.16 -3.30 -16.09
C LYS A 115 -3.86 -2.69 -16.60
N ARG A 116 -2.82 -3.50 -16.79
CA ARG A 116 -1.57 -3.06 -17.39
C ARG A 116 -1.75 -2.61 -18.83
N ASN A 117 -2.46 -3.39 -19.64
CA ASN A 117 -2.76 -3.03 -21.03
C ASN A 117 -3.65 -1.78 -21.12
N GLN A 118 -4.60 -1.62 -20.20
CA GLN A 118 -5.41 -0.39 -20.09
C GLN A 118 -4.52 0.85 -19.88
N VAL A 119 -3.54 0.77 -18.97
CA VAL A 119 -2.60 1.87 -18.69
C VAL A 119 -1.70 2.15 -19.89
N ILE A 120 -1.10 1.12 -20.48
CA ILE A 120 -0.16 1.29 -21.60
C ILE A 120 -0.89 1.88 -22.81
N ALA A 121 -2.07 1.37 -23.16
CA ALA A 121 -2.87 1.90 -24.27
C ALA A 121 -3.29 3.37 -24.02
N TYR A 122 -3.63 3.72 -22.77
CA TYR A 122 -3.93 5.10 -22.39
C TYR A 122 -2.70 6.01 -22.53
N LEU A 123 -1.53 5.55 -22.07
CA LEU A 123 -0.27 6.28 -22.18
C LEU A 123 0.13 6.50 -23.64
N ASP A 124 0.07 5.44 -24.47
CA ASP A 124 0.38 5.53 -25.90
C ASP A 124 -0.57 6.49 -26.60
N TYR A 125 -1.88 6.37 -26.38
CA TYR A 125 -2.86 7.25 -26.98
C TYR A 125 -2.67 8.72 -26.57
N TRP A 126 -2.56 8.97 -25.26
CA TRP A 126 -2.41 10.33 -24.73
C TRP A 126 -1.10 10.96 -25.22
N SER A 127 0.02 10.24 -25.10
CA SER A 127 1.33 10.75 -25.48
C SER A 127 1.46 10.95 -26.99
N GLY A 128 0.84 10.07 -27.79
CA GLY A 128 0.83 10.18 -29.24
C GLY A 128 -0.01 11.33 -29.79
N THR A 129 -1.06 11.72 -29.06
CA THR A 129 -1.93 12.86 -29.43
C THR A 129 -1.50 14.19 -28.80
N SER A 130 -0.80 14.16 -27.67
CA SER A 130 -0.47 15.35 -26.88
C SER A 130 0.98 15.80 -26.99
N LEU A 131 1.90 14.91 -27.38
CA LEU A 131 3.33 15.24 -27.46
C LEU A 131 3.81 15.27 -28.91
N PRO A 132 4.67 16.24 -29.27
CA PRO A 132 4.99 16.56 -30.66
C PRO A 132 5.79 15.47 -31.37
N ASP A 133 6.69 14.78 -30.66
CA ASP A 133 7.63 13.83 -31.26
C ASP A 133 8.05 12.72 -30.29
N VAL A 134 8.86 11.78 -30.80
CA VAL A 134 9.29 10.59 -30.06
C VAL A 134 10.21 10.94 -28.90
N LEU A 135 11.05 11.99 -29.03
CA LEU A 135 11.96 12.40 -27.96
C LEU A 135 11.17 12.99 -26.79
N ALA A 136 10.14 13.80 -27.06
CA ALA A 136 9.23 14.30 -26.04
C ALA A 136 8.51 13.16 -25.30
N ARG A 137 8.06 12.12 -26.02
CA ARG A 137 7.43 10.93 -25.43
C ARG A 137 8.39 10.13 -24.54
N LEU A 138 9.61 9.89 -25.03
CA LEU A 138 10.65 9.21 -24.27
C LEU A 138 11.05 9.99 -23.01
N GLY A 139 11.24 11.31 -23.14
CA GLY A 139 11.55 12.19 -22.01
C GLY A 139 10.43 12.23 -20.98
N PHE A 140 9.17 12.27 -21.43
CA PHE A 140 8.01 12.16 -20.55
C PHE A 140 7.97 10.83 -19.79
N ASN A 141 8.13 9.72 -20.50
CA ASN A 141 8.15 8.39 -19.90
C ASN A 141 9.29 8.22 -18.88
N HIS A 142 10.49 8.68 -19.21
CA HIS A 142 11.63 8.68 -18.28
C HIS A 142 11.35 9.54 -17.03
N THR A 143 10.78 10.73 -17.21
CA THR A 143 10.38 11.61 -16.09
C THR A 143 9.34 10.92 -15.20
N MET A 144 8.37 10.25 -15.81
CA MET A 144 7.35 9.50 -15.10
C MET A 144 7.97 8.34 -14.30
N GLN A 145 8.90 7.58 -14.89
CA GLN A 145 9.65 6.53 -14.19
C GLN A 145 10.43 7.10 -12.99
N SER A 146 11.21 8.17 -13.18
CA SER A 146 11.96 8.81 -12.09
C SER A 146 11.06 9.31 -10.97
N ASN A 147 9.89 9.85 -11.31
CA ASN A 147 8.90 10.29 -10.32
C ASN A 147 8.30 9.11 -9.54
N TRP A 148 8.06 7.97 -10.20
CA TRP A 148 7.63 6.74 -9.54
C TRP A 148 8.70 6.22 -8.55
N GLU A 149 9.96 6.23 -8.96
CA GLU A 149 11.09 5.86 -8.10
C GLU A 149 11.20 6.78 -6.88
N ILE A 150 10.99 8.09 -7.05
CA ILE A 150 10.95 9.05 -5.93
C ILE A 150 9.75 8.80 -5.02
N GLN A 151 8.56 8.58 -5.60
CA GLN A 151 7.31 8.33 -4.88
C GLN A 151 7.42 7.12 -3.95
N THR A 152 8.17 6.10 -4.34
CA THR A 152 8.31 4.84 -3.58
C THR A 152 9.43 4.86 -2.53
N LYS A 153 10.33 5.85 -2.53
CA LYS A 153 11.40 5.97 -1.51
C LYS A 153 10.89 5.95 -0.06
N PRO A 154 9.76 6.60 0.29
CA PRO A 154 9.25 6.60 1.66
C PRO A 154 8.62 5.27 2.09
N ASP A 155 8.37 4.32 1.18
CA ASP A 155 7.62 3.09 1.46
C ASP A 155 8.22 2.26 2.61
N ARG A 156 9.55 2.31 2.77
CA ARG A 156 10.27 1.67 3.88
C ARG A 156 9.75 2.06 5.26
N HIS A 157 9.16 3.26 5.39
CA HIS A 157 8.58 3.71 6.65
C HIS A 157 7.35 2.89 7.06
N PHE A 158 6.71 2.20 6.11
CA PHE A 158 5.58 1.30 6.35
C PHE A 158 5.99 -0.16 6.63
N ASP A 159 7.30 -0.52 6.57
CA ASP A 159 7.76 -1.90 6.74
C ASP A 159 7.37 -2.55 8.07
N TRP A 160 7.11 -1.76 9.12
CA TRP A 160 6.65 -2.28 10.40
C TRP A 160 5.25 -2.92 10.33
N LEU A 161 4.46 -2.59 9.31
CA LEU A 161 3.17 -3.21 8.99
C LEU A 161 3.31 -4.61 8.36
N LYS A 162 4.47 -4.96 7.78
CA LYS A 162 4.69 -6.25 7.10
C LYS A 162 5.02 -7.41 8.06
N LYS A 163 5.52 -7.11 9.27
CA LYS A 163 5.93 -8.12 10.27
C LYS A 163 4.73 -8.71 11.03
N ASP A 164 4.92 -9.88 11.67
CA ASP A 164 3.98 -10.62 12.54
C ASP A 164 2.79 -9.78 13.06
N GLY A 165 1.57 -10.19 12.69
CA GLY A 165 0.33 -9.45 12.95
C GLY A 165 -0.03 -8.39 11.89
N SER A 166 0.34 -8.60 10.62
CA SER A 166 0.11 -7.61 9.54
C SER A 166 -1.36 -7.19 9.37
N PRO A 167 -2.39 -8.06 9.46
CA PRO A 167 -3.77 -7.61 9.37
C PRO A 167 -4.18 -6.74 10.56
N GLU A 168 -3.71 -7.06 11.77
CA GLU A 168 -4.04 -6.32 12.99
C GLU A 168 -3.43 -4.92 12.98
N LYS A 169 -2.19 -4.79 12.50
CA LYS A 169 -1.50 -3.50 12.35
C LYS A 169 -2.14 -2.65 11.28
N ILE A 170 -2.55 -3.25 10.15
CA ILE A 170 -3.26 -2.56 9.07
C ILE A 170 -4.63 -2.07 9.56
N ASN A 171 -5.39 -2.93 10.25
CA ASN A 171 -6.66 -2.56 10.87
C ASN A 171 -6.49 -1.47 11.93
N PHE A 172 -5.47 -1.60 12.79
CA PHE A 172 -5.13 -0.56 13.76
C PHE A 172 -4.84 0.78 13.07
N LEU A 173 -4.05 0.78 12.00
CA LEU A 173 -3.72 2.01 11.28
C LEU A 173 -4.99 2.64 10.70
N TRP A 174 -5.86 1.84 10.08
CA TRP A 174 -7.15 2.31 9.58
C TRP A 174 -8.00 2.97 10.67
N ASP A 175 -8.15 2.31 11.82
CA ASP A 175 -8.96 2.83 12.93
C ASP A 175 -8.29 4.05 13.59
N TRP A 176 -6.95 4.13 13.57
CA TRP A 176 -6.17 5.22 14.17
C TRP A 176 -6.19 6.50 13.33
N LEU A 177 -6.21 6.39 11.99
CA LEU A 177 -6.09 7.52 11.07
C LEU A 177 -7.18 8.60 11.25
N PRO A 178 -8.49 8.30 11.34
CA PRO A 178 -9.53 9.32 11.49
C PRO A 178 -9.36 10.17 12.75
N ALA A 179 -9.02 9.53 13.87
CA ALA A 179 -8.79 10.19 15.15
C ALA A 179 -7.52 11.04 15.18
N ASN A 180 -6.65 10.88 14.18
CA ASN A 180 -5.34 11.52 14.08
C ASN A 180 -5.16 12.29 12.77
N SER A 181 -6.27 12.61 12.09
CA SER A 181 -6.28 13.36 10.82
C SER A 181 -5.70 14.78 10.98
N GLY A 182 -5.80 15.38 12.17
CA GLY A 182 -5.20 16.68 12.49
C GLY A 182 -3.67 16.72 12.51
N ILE A 183 -2.99 15.57 12.33
CA ILE A 183 -1.52 15.52 12.17
C ILE A 183 -1.09 16.20 10.87
N PHE A 184 -1.95 16.22 9.86
CA PHE A 184 -1.67 16.79 8.55
C PHE A 184 -2.16 18.23 8.52
N THR A 185 -1.31 19.16 8.99
CA THR A 185 -1.63 20.59 9.04
C THR A 185 -2.08 21.10 7.67
N GLY A 186 -3.31 21.62 7.57
CA GLY A 186 -3.83 22.25 6.37
C GLY A 186 -4.32 21.30 5.27
N ARG A 187 -4.39 19.99 5.51
CA ARG A 187 -4.96 19.02 4.56
C ARG A 187 -6.12 18.28 5.20
N ASN A 188 -7.34 18.53 4.71
CA ASN A 188 -8.47 17.64 4.97
C ASN A 188 -8.20 16.33 4.23
N ILE A 189 -7.53 15.38 4.90
CA ILE A 189 -7.44 14.02 4.40
C ILE A 189 -8.83 13.40 4.55
N PHE A 190 -9.57 13.39 3.45
CA PHE A 190 -10.81 12.66 3.36
C PHE A 190 -10.47 11.17 3.36
N ILE A 191 -10.60 10.54 4.53
CA ILE A 191 -10.66 9.08 4.61
C ILE A 191 -12.09 8.76 4.15
N GLY A 192 -12.24 8.50 2.85
CA GLY A 192 -13.54 8.14 2.29
C GLY A 192 -14.16 6.97 3.07
N HIS A 193 -15.48 6.90 3.10
CA HIS A 193 -16.23 5.80 3.70
C HIS A 193 -15.97 4.42 3.05
N GLU A 194 -15.12 4.36 2.03
CA GLU A 194 -14.88 3.18 1.22
C GLU A 194 -13.79 2.30 1.83
N ALA A 195 -14.20 1.05 2.12
CA ALA A 195 -13.43 -0.15 2.41
C ALA A 195 -12.10 0.01 3.19
N ARG A 196 -12.09 -0.55 4.41
CA ARG A 196 -10.88 -0.82 5.20
C ARG A 196 -9.71 -1.31 4.34
N PHE A 197 -8.49 -0.85 4.66
CA PHE A 197 -7.27 -1.38 4.07
C PHE A 197 -7.25 -2.91 4.18
N LYS A 198 -7.15 -3.60 3.05
CA LYS A 198 -7.15 -5.07 3.02
C LYS A 198 -5.73 -5.62 3.14
N ASN A 199 -4.76 -4.86 2.65
CA ASN A 199 -3.36 -5.27 2.61
C ASN A 199 -2.43 -4.04 2.68
N HIS A 200 -1.13 -4.31 2.67
CA HIS A 200 -0.10 -3.28 2.70
C HIS A 200 -0.15 -2.36 1.45
N GLU A 201 -0.48 -2.90 0.28
CA GLU A 201 -0.56 -2.11 -0.96
C GLU A 201 -1.66 -1.05 -0.88
N ASP A 202 -2.80 -1.36 -0.26
CA ASP A 202 -3.88 -0.38 -0.06
C ASP A 202 -3.45 0.81 0.82
N VAL A 203 -2.59 0.58 1.83
CA VAL A 203 -2.01 1.65 2.67
C VAL A 203 -1.13 2.57 1.84
N LEU A 204 -0.32 1.99 0.95
CA LEU A 204 0.56 2.74 0.06
C LEU A 204 -0.25 3.55 -0.96
N ILE A 205 -1.28 2.95 -1.58
CA ILE A 205 -2.21 3.62 -2.49
C ILE A 205 -2.87 4.82 -1.80
N PHE A 206 -3.34 4.64 -0.56
CA PHE A 206 -3.90 5.73 0.23
C PHE A 206 -2.90 6.87 0.44
N SER A 207 -1.64 6.56 0.76
CA SER A 207 -0.62 7.59 0.97
C SER A 207 -0.37 8.43 -0.30
N ASP A 208 -0.39 7.79 -1.48
CA ASP A 208 -0.25 8.46 -2.77
C ASP A 208 -1.45 9.35 -3.08
N GLN A 209 -2.68 8.85 -2.84
CA GLN A 209 -3.92 9.59 -3.08
C GLN A 209 -4.10 10.77 -2.14
N ALA A 210 -3.73 10.60 -0.87
CA ALA A 210 -3.71 11.67 0.13
C ALA A 210 -2.57 12.69 -0.11
N ARG A 211 -1.71 12.45 -1.10
CA ARG A 211 -0.56 13.30 -1.48
C ARG A 211 0.33 13.62 -0.28
N LEU A 212 0.56 12.62 0.57
CA LEU A 212 1.40 12.78 1.75
C LEU A 212 2.84 13.08 1.34
N SER A 213 3.44 14.10 1.95
CA SER A 213 4.87 14.35 1.78
C SER A 213 5.68 13.27 2.52
N ASN A 214 6.97 13.15 2.19
CA ASN A 214 7.86 12.25 2.95
C ASN A 214 7.87 12.59 4.45
N ALA A 215 7.81 13.87 4.81
CA ALA A 215 7.73 14.30 6.21
C ALA A 215 6.41 13.83 6.87
N ASP A 216 5.29 13.93 6.15
CA ASP A 216 3.99 13.45 6.61
C ASP A 216 4.00 11.94 6.83
N ILE A 217 4.57 11.18 5.89
CA ILE A 217 4.71 9.71 5.95
C ILE A 217 5.56 9.31 7.16
N ILE A 218 6.69 9.98 7.39
CA ILE A 218 7.57 9.72 8.53
C ILE A 218 6.81 9.99 9.84
N LEU A 219 6.15 11.14 9.96
CA LEU A 219 5.44 11.55 11.17
C LEU A 219 4.27 10.62 11.49
N LEU A 220 3.45 10.29 10.47
CA LEU A 220 2.35 9.32 10.56
C LEU A 220 2.88 7.99 11.11
N ASN A 221 3.90 7.42 10.46
CA ASN A 221 4.42 6.12 10.83
C ASN A 221 5.04 6.11 12.23
N GLN A 222 5.77 7.17 12.62
CA GLN A 222 6.34 7.28 13.96
C GLN A 222 5.26 7.29 15.05
N ARG A 223 4.20 8.09 14.87
CA ARG A 223 3.12 8.22 15.86
C ARG A 223 2.24 6.97 15.93
N ALA A 224 1.84 6.44 14.79
CA ALA A 224 1.05 5.21 14.71
C ALA A 224 1.82 4.03 15.34
N ARG A 225 3.09 3.83 14.96
CA ARG A 225 3.92 2.75 15.49
C ARG A 225 4.15 2.86 16.99
N ARG A 226 4.41 4.07 17.51
CA ARG A 226 4.56 4.29 18.96
C ARG A 226 3.29 3.91 19.72
N THR A 227 2.14 4.34 19.22
CA THR A 227 0.83 4.04 19.82
C THR A 227 0.55 2.54 19.80
N TRP A 228 0.85 1.87 18.68
CA TRP A 228 0.74 0.42 18.56
C TRP A 228 1.58 -0.33 19.61
N LEU A 229 2.86 0.04 19.76
CA LEU A 229 3.76 -0.58 20.73
C LEU A 229 3.30 -0.36 22.18
N GLN A 230 2.79 0.83 22.51
CA GLN A 230 2.20 1.10 23.82
C GLN A 230 0.96 0.25 24.08
N ARG A 231 0.08 0.08 23.08
CA ARG A 231 -1.09 -0.79 23.19
C ARG A 231 -0.69 -2.25 23.45
N GLN A 232 0.30 -2.74 22.72
CA GLN A 232 0.87 -4.08 22.91
C GLN A 232 1.45 -4.27 24.32
N GLN A 233 2.19 -3.27 24.84
CA GLN A 233 2.73 -3.31 26.19
C GLN A 233 1.62 -3.35 27.25
N ARG A 234 0.58 -2.51 27.10
CA ARG A 234 -0.57 -2.50 28.01
C ARG A 234 -1.33 -3.81 28.00
N ALA A 235 -1.56 -4.39 26.83
CA ALA A 235 -2.22 -5.70 26.71
C ALA A 235 -1.45 -6.81 27.44
N LYS A 236 -0.10 -6.75 27.42
CA LYS A 236 0.77 -7.69 28.16
C LYS A 236 0.84 -7.42 29.66
N ALA A 237 0.42 -6.24 30.11
CA ALA A 237 0.47 -5.81 31.50
C ALA A 237 -0.85 -6.03 32.26
N VAL A 238 -1.92 -6.51 31.61
CA VAL A 238 -3.24 -6.71 32.24
C VAL A 238 -3.17 -7.68 33.43
N ASP A 239 -2.28 -8.67 33.40
CA ASP A 239 -2.04 -9.60 34.53
C ASP A 239 -0.85 -9.21 35.41
N LYS A 240 -0.25 -8.03 35.22
CA LYS A 240 0.98 -7.61 35.92
C LYS A 240 0.78 -6.26 36.61
N GLY A 241 0.47 -6.30 37.91
CA GLY A 241 0.55 -5.14 38.78
C GLY A 241 1.98 -4.91 39.28
N GLN A 242 2.49 -3.67 39.18
CA GLN A 242 3.75 -3.31 39.83
C GLN A 242 3.48 -2.85 41.26
N CYS A 243 3.97 -3.59 42.26
CA CYS A 243 4.02 -3.13 43.65
C CYS A 243 5.42 -2.60 43.97
N ASN A 244 5.50 -1.34 44.41
CA ASN A 244 6.76 -0.73 44.82
C ASN A 244 7.00 -1.00 46.31
N PHE A 245 8.07 -1.70 46.64
CA PHE A 245 8.49 -1.95 48.02
C PHE A 245 9.66 -1.06 48.40
N VAL A 246 9.57 -0.39 49.55
CA VAL A 246 10.74 0.23 50.20
C VAL A 246 11.32 -0.79 51.16
N LEU A 247 12.43 -1.42 50.77
CA LEU A 247 13.14 -2.40 51.57
C LEU A 247 14.43 -1.79 52.13
N THR A 248 14.82 -2.22 53.33
CA THR A 248 16.13 -1.83 53.87
C THR A 248 17.25 -2.41 53.00
N LYS A 249 18.41 -1.74 52.95
CA LYS A 249 19.60 -2.24 52.22
C LYS A 249 19.98 -3.67 52.65
N SER A 250 19.81 -3.99 53.94
CA SER A 250 20.06 -5.33 54.49
C SER A 250 19.09 -6.38 53.91
N THR A 251 17.79 -6.05 53.82
CA THR A 251 16.78 -6.94 53.23
C THR A 251 17.03 -7.17 51.74
N ILE A 252 17.45 -6.13 51.00
CA ILE A 252 17.82 -6.26 49.57
C ILE A 252 19.00 -7.23 49.40
N ALA A 253 20.05 -7.10 50.23
CA ALA A 253 21.19 -8.00 50.17
C ALA A 253 20.81 -9.47 50.49
N LYS A 254 19.85 -9.69 51.41
CA LYS A 254 19.32 -11.04 51.68
C LYS A 254 18.54 -11.60 50.50
N LEU A 255 17.71 -10.78 49.86
CA LEU A 255 16.96 -11.15 48.65
C LEU A 255 17.89 -11.50 47.49
N GLU A 256 18.98 -10.75 47.30
CA GLU A 256 20.01 -11.05 46.29
C GLU A 256 20.68 -12.40 46.55
N LYS A 257 21.05 -12.69 47.80
CA LYS A 257 21.63 -13.99 48.18
C LYS A 257 20.65 -15.14 47.93
N LEU A 258 19.36 -14.95 48.22
CA LEU A 258 18.33 -15.95 47.94
C LEU A 258 18.16 -16.19 46.44
N ALA A 259 18.05 -15.13 45.64
CA ALA A 259 17.98 -15.20 44.19
C ALA A 259 19.19 -15.96 43.60
N GLN A 260 20.40 -15.65 44.08
CA GLN A 260 21.62 -16.34 43.64
C GLN A 260 21.64 -17.81 44.05
N LYS A 261 21.28 -18.12 45.30
CA LYS A 261 21.25 -19.49 45.83
C LYS A 261 20.30 -20.39 45.05
N HIS A 262 19.15 -19.86 44.64
CA HIS A 262 18.10 -20.62 43.95
C HIS A 262 18.11 -20.46 42.42
N ARG A 263 19.06 -19.68 41.85
CA ARG A 263 19.16 -19.39 40.42
C ARG A 263 17.86 -18.82 39.82
N SER A 264 17.15 -18.01 40.59
CA SER A 264 15.90 -17.36 40.21
C SER A 264 16.05 -15.84 40.22
N ASN A 265 15.14 -15.13 39.56
CA ASN A 265 15.14 -13.67 39.64
C ASN A 265 14.48 -13.18 40.95
N ARG A 266 14.71 -11.91 41.32
CA ARG A 266 14.20 -11.35 42.59
C ARG A 266 12.68 -11.38 42.68
N THR A 267 12.00 -11.15 41.56
CA THR A 267 10.53 -11.17 41.49
C THR A 267 9.99 -12.55 41.76
N GLU A 268 10.57 -13.59 41.15
CA GLU A 268 10.18 -14.99 41.39
C GLU A 268 10.34 -15.40 42.85
N ILE A 269 11.44 -14.98 43.49
CA ILE A 269 11.65 -15.24 44.93
C ILE A 269 10.57 -14.53 45.77
N ILE A 270 10.25 -13.27 45.47
CA ILE A 270 9.20 -12.53 46.19
C ILE A 270 7.83 -13.19 46.00
N GLU A 271 7.46 -13.52 44.76
CA GLU A 271 6.18 -14.19 44.47
C GLU A 271 6.08 -15.55 45.18
N LEU A 272 7.16 -16.34 45.19
CA LEU A 272 7.19 -17.62 45.88
C LEU A 272 7.00 -17.44 47.40
N LEU A 273 7.70 -16.49 48.01
CA LEU A 273 7.58 -16.22 49.45
C LEU A 273 6.18 -15.72 49.81
N ILE A 274 5.60 -14.81 49.03
CA ILE A 274 4.23 -14.32 49.25
C ILE A 274 3.22 -15.48 49.12
N ASN A 275 3.37 -16.32 48.09
CA ASN A 275 2.45 -17.44 47.86
C ASN A 275 2.55 -18.54 48.91
N GLU A 276 3.76 -18.83 49.39
CA GLU A 276 3.95 -19.80 50.46
C GLU A 276 3.36 -19.26 51.76
N GLU A 277 3.70 -18.02 52.12
CA GLU A 277 3.19 -17.38 53.33
C GLU A 277 1.67 -17.21 53.29
N PHE A 278 1.08 -16.89 52.14
CA PHE A 278 -0.38 -16.82 52.00
C PHE A 278 -1.06 -18.19 52.19
N ARG A 279 -0.39 -19.29 51.85
CA ARG A 279 -0.92 -20.65 52.01
C ARG A 279 -0.76 -21.19 53.42
N SER A 280 0.38 -20.93 54.05
CA SER A 280 0.75 -21.52 55.34
C SER A 280 0.49 -20.61 56.53
N GLU A 281 0.44 -19.29 56.30
CA GLU A 281 0.43 -18.20 57.31
C GLU A 281 1.50 -18.37 58.41
N HIS A 282 2.54 -19.16 58.12
CA HIS A 282 3.42 -19.71 59.15
C HIS A 282 4.27 -18.62 59.80
N HIS A 283 4.84 -17.71 59.01
CA HIS A 283 5.71 -16.67 59.53
C HIS A 283 4.92 -15.46 60.04
N ILE A 284 3.77 -15.14 59.46
CA ILE A 284 2.89 -14.04 59.88
C ILE A 284 2.29 -14.33 61.26
N HIS A 285 1.88 -15.56 61.57
CA HIS A 285 1.38 -15.91 62.91
C HIS A 285 2.45 -15.84 64.00
N GLN A 286 3.72 -16.06 63.65
CA GLN A 286 4.84 -16.02 64.58
C GLN A 286 5.32 -14.60 64.90
N VAL A 287 4.90 -13.61 64.11
CA VAL A 287 5.33 -12.22 64.26
C VAL A 287 4.14 -11.35 64.63
N LYS A 288 4.21 -10.64 65.75
CA LYS A 288 3.21 -9.59 66.06
C LYS A 288 3.32 -8.46 65.03
N LEU A 289 2.48 -8.50 64.01
CA LEU A 289 2.34 -7.41 63.07
C LEU A 289 1.85 -6.16 63.81
N ARG A 290 2.45 -5.00 63.52
CA ARG A 290 1.87 -3.74 63.99
C ARG A 290 0.55 -3.53 63.26
N PRO A 291 -0.53 -3.15 63.96
CA PRO A 291 -1.77 -2.78 63.29
C PRO A 291 -1.51 -1.59 62.36
N LEU A 292 -2.15 -1.63 61.19
CA LEU A 292 -2.12 -0.52 60.23
C LEU A 292 -2.69 0.73 60.89
N SER A 293 -2.09 1.89 60.59
CA SER A 293 -2.64 3.20 60.97
C SER A 293 -4.05 3.36 60.38
N PRO A 294 -5.01 3.99 61.07
CA PRO A 294 -6.36 4.25 60.56
C PRO A 294 -6.38 4.96 59.20
N GLU A 295 -5.31 5.68 58.84
CA GLU A 295 -5.19 6.38 57.56
C GLU A 295 -5.00 5.45 56.36
N THR A 296 -4.53 4.21 56.57
CA THR A 296 -4.27 3.23 55.48
C THR A 296 -5.51 2.40 55.11
N GLN A 297 -6.60 2.49 55.87
CA GLN A 297 -7.85 1.76 55.58
C GLN A 297 -8.74 2.43 54.52
N LYS A 298 -8.40 3.65 54.06
CA LYS A 298 -9.20 4.40 53.07
C LYS A 298 -8.77 4.20 51.61
N ILE A 299 -7.80 3.33 51.34
CA ILE A 299 -7.31 3.06 49.98
C ILE A 299 -7.46 1.56 49.72
N ASN A 300 -8.70 1.11 49.51
CA ASN A 300 -9.05 -0.10 48.79
C ASN A 300 -10.43 0.10 48.17
#